data_AF-A0A251Y6V2-F1
#
_entry.id   AF-A0A251Y6V2-F1
#
_cell.length_a   1.000
_cell.length_b   1.000
_cell.length_c   1.000
_cell.angle_alpha   90.00
_cell.angle_beta   90.00
_cell.angle_gamma   90.00
#
_symmetry.space_group_name_H-M   'P 1'
#
loop_
_entity.id
_entity.type
_entity.pdbx_description
1 polymer ?
#
loop_
_entity_poly.entity_id
_entity_poly.type
_entity_poly.pdbx_seq_one_letter_code
_entity_poly.pdbx_strand_id
1 'polypeptide(L)'
;MRAGGGTPGQLRAEALTRGHALAVLADAVAETHRGIASCRDDPSWSGRAHDAFIRALDDLAGRVALAGTLLRDAQPAAGSAPGCPGARP
;
A
#
# COMPACT_ATOMS: atom_id res chain seq x y z
N MET A 1 20.91 1.23 18.64
CA MET A 1 20.02 1.17 17.47
C MET A 1 20.85 1.50 16.24
N ARG A 2 21.20 0.50 15.41
CA ARG A 2 21.97 0.73 14.17
C ARG A 2 20.98 1.15 13.09
N ALA A 3 21.15 2.36 12.55
CA ALA A 3 20.50 2.75 11.32
C ALA A 3 21.01 1.83 10.20
N GLY A 4 20.18 0.87 9.79
CA GLY A 4 20.43 0.04 8.63
C GLY A 4 20.28 0.88 7.36
N GLY A 5 21.33 1.62 7.01
CA GLY A 5 21.37 2.42 5.80
C GLY A 5 21.68 1.54 4.59
N GLY A 6 20.65 1.12 3.86
CA GLY A 6 20.81 0.52 2.53
C GLY A 6 21.31 1.56 1.52
N THR A 7 21.89 1.11 0.41
CA THR A 7 22.24 2.03 -0.69
C THR A 7 20.99 2.71 -1.24
N PRO A 8 21.06 3.91 -1.84
CA PRO A 8 19.91 4.56 -2.45
C PRO A 8 19.16 3.66 -3.45
N GLY A 9 19.91 2.85 -4.21
CA GLY A 9 19.33 1.85 -5.12
C GLY A 9 18.56 0.75 -4.40
N GLN A 10 19.08 0.24 -3.28
CA GLN A 10 18.41 -0.76 -2.46
C GLN A 10 17.13 -0.21 -1.83
N LEU A 11 17.18 1.01 -1.27
CA LEU A 11 16.00 1.66 -0.67
C LEU A 11 14.90 1.89 -1.73
N ARG A 12 15.28 2.26 -2.95
CA ARG A 12 14.34 2.42 -4.07
C ARG A 12 13.74 1.07 -4.48
N ALA A 13 14.53 0.02 -4.59
CA ALA A 13 14.04 -1.31 -4.91
C ALA A 13 13.06 -1.82 -3.85
N GLU A 14 13.38 -1.64 -2.56
CA GLU A 14 12.48 -1.99 -1.46
C GLU A 14 11.17 -1.20 -1.50
N ALA A 15 11.21 0.11 -1.80
CA ALA A 15 10.01 0.93 -1.94
C ALA A 15 9.13 0.44 -3.10
N LEU A 16 9.71 0.11 -4.24
CA LEU A 16 8.97 -0.45 -5.39
C LEU A 16 8.34 -1.81 -5.04
N THR A 17 9.08 -2.69 -4.38
CA THR A 17 8.56 -4.00 -3.95
C THR A 17 7.40 -3.84 -2.95
N ARG A 18 7.53 -2.94 -1.96
CA ARG A 18 6.45 -2.63 -1.02
C ARG A 18 5.24 -2.05 -1.73
N GLY A 19 5.45 -1.16 -2.71
CA GLY A 19 4.38 -0.56 -3.50
C GLY A 19 3.62 -1.61 -4.32
N HIS A 20 4.36 -2.52 -4.96
CA HIS A 20 3.75 -3.65 -5.69
C HIS A 20 2.94 -4.56 -4.77
N ALA A 21 3.48 -4.92 -3.60
CA ALA A 21 2.75 -5.75 -2.64
C ALA A 21 1.45 -5.08 -2.16
N LEU A 22 1.47 -3.77 -1.92
CA LEU A 22 0.26 -3.02 -1.56
C LEU A 22 -0.77 -2.97 -2.70
N ALA A 23 -0.33 -2.85 -3.95
CA ALA A 23 -1.22 -2.92 -5.10
C ALA A 23 -1.90 -4.29 -5.23
N VAL A 24 -1.14 -5.37 -5.09
CA VAL A 24 -1.68 -6.75 -5.10
C VAL A 24 -2.70 -6.96 -3.97
N LEU A 25 -2.43 -6.44 -2.78
CA LEU A 25 -3.37 -6.50 -1.66
C LEU A 25 -4.65 -5.69 -1.94
N ALA A 26 -4.53 -4.50 -2.51
CA ALA A 26 -5.68 -3.68 -2.88
C ALA A 26 -6.57 -4.39 -3.93
N ASP A 27 -5.96 -5.03 -4.93
CA ASP A 27 -6.67 -5.80 -5.95
C ASP A 27 -7.40 -7.01 -5.33
N ALA A 28 -6.75 -7.74 -4.42
CA ALA A 28 -7.36 -8.87 -3.73
C ALA A 28 -8.56 -8.45 -2.86
N VAL A 29 -8.45 -7.32 -2.15
CA VAL A 29 -9.55 -6.75 -1.36
C VAL A 29 -10.70 -6.33 -2.26
N ALA A 30 -10.42 -5.65 -3.38
CA ALA A 30 -11.42 -5.25 -4.35
C ALA A 30 -12.15 -6.45 -4.97
N GLU A 31 -11.42 -7.51 -5.32
CA GLU A 31 -12.02 -8.74 -5.83
C GLU A 31 -12.90 -9.42 -4.79
N THR A 32 -12.46 -9.46 -3.54
CA THR A 32 -13.24 -10.00 -2.43
C THR A 32 -14.55 -9.21 -2.26
N HIS A 33 -14.53 -7.88 -2.33
CA HIS A 33 -15.75 -7.06 -2.32
C HIS A 33 -16.72 -7.41 -3.46
N ARG A 34 -16.21 -7.62 -4.69
CA ARG A 34 -17.05 -8.02 -5.84
C ARG A 34 -17.68 -9.38 -5.60
N GLY A 35 -16.91 -10.35 -5.09
CA GLY A 35 -17.41 -11.68 -4.73
C GLY A 35 -18.54 -11.59 -3.70
N ILE A 36 -18.35 -10.82 -2.64
CA ILE A 36 -19.39 -10.62 -1.62
C ILE A 36 -20.64 -9.96 -2.21
N ALA A 37 -20.46 -8.92 -3.03
CA ALA A 37 -21.58 -8.23 -3.66
C ALA A 37 -22.42 -9.17 -4.55
N SER A 38 -21.79 -10.18 -5.17
CA SER A 38 -22.51 -11.21 -5.94
C SER A 38 -23.41 -12.12 -5.09
N CYS A 39 -23.12 -12.25 -3.79
CA CYS A 39 -23.88 -13.04 -2.83
C CYS A 39 -24.88 -12.22 -2.01
N ARG A 40 -25.09 -10.93 -2.34
CA ARG A 40 -25.90 -9.99 -1.55
C ARG A 40 -27.33 -10.47 -1.31
N ASP A 41 -27.92 -11.16 -2.29
CA ASP A 41 -29.30 -11.61 -2.24
C ASP A 41 -29.45 -13.03 -1.66
N ASP A 42 -28.35 -13.66 -1.23
CA ASP A 42 -28.36 -14.98 -0.59
C ASP A 42 -28.65 -14.83 0.92
N PRO A 43 -29.81 -15.29 1.43
CA PRO A 43 -30.17 -15.16 2.85
C PRO A 43 -29.22 -15.93 3.79
N SER A 44 -28.55 -16.97 3.29
CA SER A 44 -27.56 -17.74 4.05
C SER A 44 -26.28 -16.94 4.34
N TRP A 45 -26.09 -15.84 3.61
CA TRP A 45 -24.94 -14.94 3.69
C TRP A 45 -25.24 -13.65 4.45
N SER A 46 -26.18 -13.70 5.40
CA SER A 46 -26.60 -12.56 6.22
C SER A 46 -26.28 -12.71 7.71
N GLY A 47 -26.26 -11.60 8.44
CA GLY A 47 -26.16 -11.56 9.91
C GLY A 47 -24.81 -11.10 10.46
N ARG A 48 -24.67 -11.17 11.80
CA ARG A 48 -23.58 -10.48 12.52
C ARG A 48 -22.16 -10.88 12.09
N ALA A 49 -21.97 -12.15 11.71
CA ALA A 49 -20.67 -12.64 11.24
C ALA A 49 -20.30 -12.05 9.88
N HIS A 50 -21.28 -11.98 8.96
CA HIS A 50 -21.12 -11.32 7.67
C HIS A 50 -20.82 -9.82 7.86
N ASP A 51 -21.60 -9.12 8.68
CA ASP A 51 -21.38 -7.69 8.93
C ASP A 51 -20.00 -7.40 9.53
N ALA A 52 -19.52 -8.28 10.42
CA ALA A 52 -18.19 -8.16 11.01
C ALA A 52 -17.08 -8.39 9.96
N PHE A 53 -17.29 -9.33 9.05
CA PHE A 53 -16.38 -9.58 7.94
C PHE A 53 -16.30 -8.39 6.97
N ILE A 54 -17.45 -7.81 6.58
CA ILE A 54 -17.47 -6.59 5.75
C ILE A 54 -16.68 -5.46 6.42
N ARG A 55 -16.95 -5.19 7.70
CA ARG A 55 -16.24 -4.13 8.45
C ARG A 55 -14.74 -4.37 8.51
N ALA A 56 -14.31 -5.62 8.70
CA ALA A 56 -12.88 -5.97 8.71
C ALA A 56 -12.24 -5.80 7.33
N LEU A 57 -12.96 -6.11 6.26
CA LEU A 57 -12.50 -5.93 4.88
C LEU A 57 -12.37 -4.44 4.53
N ASP A 58 -13.34 -3.62 4.93
CA ASP A 58 -13.29 -2.15 4.77
C ASP A 58 -12.12 -1.52 5.55
N ASP A 59 -11.89 -1.95 6.79
CA ASP A 59 -10.74 -1.51 7.60
C ASP A 59 -9.41 -1.90 6.94
N LEU A 60 -9.31 -3.13 6.40
CA LEU A 60 -8.13 -3.57 5.65
C LEU A 60 -7.92 -2.70 4.40
N ALA A 61 -8.97 -2.41 3.64
CA ALA A 61 -8.90 -1.54 2.47
C ALA A 61 -8.35 -0.14 2.85
N GLY A 62 -8.87 0.45 3.93
CA GLY A 62 -8.42 1.73 4.45
C GLY A 62 -6.94 1.73 4.85
N ARG A 63 -6.49 0.69 5.53
CA ARG A 63 -5.08 0.54 5.94
C ARG A 63 -4.14 0.36 4.75
N VAL A 64 -4.53 -0.41 3.74
CA VAL A 64 -3.73 -0.59 2.51
C VAL A 64 -3.61 0.74 1.76
N ALA A 65 -4.71 1.49 1.62
CA ALA A 65 -4.70 2.81 0.99
C ALA A 65 -3.82 3.82 1.74
N LEU A 66 -3.90 3.83 3.08
CA LEU A 66 -3.05 4.65 3.93
C LEU A 66 -1.58 4.29 3.75
N ALA A 67 -1.23 3.01 3.83
CA ALA A 67 0.14 2.53 3.65
C ALA A 67 0.70 2.91 2.27
N GLY A 68 -0.10 2.81 1.22
CA GLY A 68 0.28 3.23 -0.14
C GLY A 68 0.54 4.74 -0.24
N THR A 69 -0.22 5.55 0.48
CA THR A 69 0.00 7.01 0.54
C THR A 69 1.28 7.34 1.31
N LEU A 70 1.46 6.77 2.50
CA LEU A 70 2.69 6.95 3.29
C LEU A 70 3.95 6.51 2.52
N LEU A 71 3.86 5.43 1.76
CA LEU A 71 4.98 4.96 0.95
C LEU A 71 5.34 5.94 -0.18
N ARG A 72 4.33 6.51 -0.84
CA ARG A 72 4.53 7.55 -1.87
C ARG A 72 5.11 8.83 -1.27
N ASP A 73 4.61 9.26 -0.12
CA ASP A 73 5.07 10.47 0.57
C ASP A 73 6.51 10.30 1.09
N ALA A 74 6.90 9.08 1.45
CA ALA A 74 8.25 8.76 1.88
C ALA A 74 9.27 8.73 0.72
N GLN A 75 8.83 8.71 -0.54
CA GLN A 75 9.73 8.81 -1.68
C GLN A 75 10.12 10.28 -1.88
N PRO A 76 11.40 10.65 -1.72
CA PRO A 76 11.82 12.02 -1.93
C PRO A 76 11.49 12.44 -3.37
N ALA A 77 10.90 13.62 -3.53
CA ALA A 77 10.63 14.22 -4.83
C ALA A 77 11.91 14.14 -5.68
N ALA A 78 11.86 13.37 -6.76
CA ALA A 78 12.93 13.27 -7.72
C ALA A 78 13.09 14.61 -8.46
N GLY A 79 13.67 15.61 -7.80
CA GLY A 79 13.67 16.98 -8.31
C GLY A 79 14.34 18.03 -7.43
N SER A 80 15.15 17.66 -6.44
CA SER A 80 15.94 18.64 -5.67
C SER A 80 17.28 18.07 -5.23
N ALA A 81 18.15 17.81 -6.21
CA ALA A 81 19.58 17.99 -5.98
C ALA A 81 19.93 19.39 -6.51
N PRO A 82 20.19 20.40 -5.65
CA PRO A 82 20.95 21.55 -6.08
C PRO A 82 22.33 21.03 -6.47
N GLY A 83 22.76 21.30 -7.70
CA GLY A 83 23.98 20.75 -8.28
C GLY A 83 25.21 20.90 -7.38
N CYS A 84 26.07 19.88 -7.38
CA CYS A 84 27.39 19.94 -6.76
C CYS A 84 28.18 21.15 -7.30
N PRO A 85 28.54 22.16 -6.48
CA PRO A 85 29.52 23.15 -6.86
C PRO A 85 30.88 22.66 -6.35
N GLY A 86 31.75 22.19 -7.24
CA GLY A 86 33.08 21.78 -6.79
C GLY A 86 33.93 21.01 -7.78
N ALA A 87 33.88 21.36 -9.06
CA ALA A 87 34.97 21.02 -9.98
C ALA A 87 35.38 22.30 -10.69
N ARG A 88 36.44 22.95 -10.20
CA ARG A 88 37.23 23.90 -10.99
C ARG A 88 38.71 23.77 -10.60
N PRO A 89 39.60 24.01 -11.58
CA PRO A 89 40.88 23.32 -11.78
C PRO A 89 41.97 23.65 -10.76
#